data_AF-A0A939VUE3-F1
#
_entry.id   AF-A0A939VUE3-F1
#
_cell.length_a   1.000
_cell.length_b   1.000
_cell.length_c   1.000
_cell.angle_alpha   90.00
_cell.angle_beta   90.00
_cell.angle_gamma   90.00
#
_symmetry.space_group_name_H-M   'P 1'
#
loop_
_entity.id
_entity.type
_entity.pdbx_description
1 polymer ?
#
loop_
_entity_poly.entity_id
_entity_poly.type
_entity_poly.pdbx_seq_one_letter_code
_entity_poly.pdbx_strand_id
1 'polypeptide(L)'
;MLKERICRRLYYYWEILNTRLFKIKCLALWFVFEKYYYSGILFKRYRIEDIKLYHFRGWHNGTSTFIGKCQGKNVFIKRSIFKDAVDSEINCINRLNACGSKKFFETCEILGTIHSGRQHMVIESFIEGVSLASALPTLSGEDISGIMLKLCDIVEFFREIKFIHCDFTPGNIFLSRGALYLIDFEFSTFTDQSTYNKRLLSLPREKIKSLGGVYSLRNGMIDDSYSLVQMINRHCPSFSVLHKDVWISLNLGIQKNSITPKAIQ
;
A
#
# COMPACT_ATOMS: atom_id res chain seq x y z
N MET A 1 7.35 -9.00 -29.78
CA MET A 1 6.74 -8.19 -30.86
C MET A 1 5.51 -8.82 -31.51
N LEU A 2 5.56 -10.05 -32.06
CA LEU A 2 4.39 -10.65 -32.74
C LEU A 2 3.17 -10.84 -31.83
N LYS A 3 3.37 -11.35 -30.60
CA LYS A 3 2.30 -11.53 -29.60
C LYS A 3 1.62 -10.20 -29.22
N GLU A 4 2.40 -9.13 -29.07
CA GLU A 4 1.87 -7.80 -28.75
C GLU A 4 1.02 -7.22 -29.89
N ARG A 5 1.43 -7.44 -31.15
CA ARG A 5 0.64 -7.07 -32.34
C ARG A 5 -0.67 -7.85 -32.42
N ILE A 6 -0.68 -9.14 -32.05
CA ILE A 6 -1.90 -9.97 -32.02
C ILE A 6 -2.86 -9.45 -30.94
N CYS A 7 -2.37 -9.15 -29.73
CA CYS A 7 -3.19 -8.59 -28.67
C CYS A 7 -3.79 -7.22 -29.05
N ARG A 8 -3.01 -6.34 -29.70
CA ARG A 8 -3.53 -5.06 -30.20
C ARG A 8 -4.61 -5.24 -31.28
N ARG A 9 -4.45 -6.21 -32.19
CA ARG A 9 -5.49 -6.53 -33.18
C ARG A 9 -6.76 -7.07 -32.52
N LEU A 10 -6.63 -7.94 -31.51
CA LEU A 10 -7.78 -8.45 -30.76
C LEU A 10 -8.51 -7.34 -29.98
N TYR A 11 -7.77 -6.37 -29.43
CA TYR A 11 -8.34 -5.16 -28.82
C TYR A 11 -9.03 -4.25 -29.86
N TYR A 12 -8.51 -4.15 -31.07
CA TYR A 12 -9.18 -3.42 -32.14
C TYR A 12 -10.52 -4.07 -32.52
N TYR A 13 -10.56 -5.41 -32.62
CA TYR A 13 -11.82 -6.14 -32.80
C TYR A 13 -12.77 -6.02 -31.59
N TRP A 14 -12.25 -5.75 -30.39
CA TRP A 14 -13.02 -5.51 -29.16
C TRP A 14 -13.82 -4.21 -29.18
N GLU A 15 -13.35 -3.17 -29.88
CA GLU A 15 -14.16 -1.95 -30.10
C GLU A 15 -15.27 -2.15 -31.14
N ILE A 16 -15.04 -3.01 -32.15
CA ILE A 16 -15.98 -3.21 -33.26
C ILE A 16 -17.10 -4.19 -32.88
N LEU A 17 -16.78 -5.27 -32.17
CA LEU A 17 -17.74 -6.32 -31.81
C LEU A 17 -18.37 -6.01 -30.45
N ASN A 18 -19.44 -5.21 -30.45
CA ASN A 18 -20.11 -4.71 -29.24
C ASN A 18 -21.02 -5.76 -28.56
N THR A 19 -20.65 -7.04 -28.57
CA THR A 19 -21.39 -8.08 -27.82
C THR A 19 -20.72 -8.33 -26.46
N ARG A 20 -21.53 -8.31 -25.39
CA ARG A 20 -21.07 -8.52 -24.01
C ARG A 20 -20.26 -9.80 -23.83
N LEU A 21 -20.64 -10.87 -24.54
CA LEU A 21 -19.96 -12.17 -24.58
C LEU A 21 -18.55 -12.09 -25.19
N PHE A 22 -18.36 -11.32 -26.27
CA PHE A 22 -17.05 -11.14 -26.87
C PHE A 22 -16.10 -10.38 -25.94
N LYS A 23 -16.59 -9.32 -25.27
CA LYS A 23 -15.81 -8.57 -24.27
C LYS A 23 -15.32 -9.48 -23.14
N ILE A 24 -16.17 -10.38 -22.63
CA ILE A 24 -15.80 -11.36 -21.59
C ILE A 24 -14.73 -12.32 -22.10
N LYS A 25 -14.87 -12.87 -23.31
CA LYS A 25 -13.87 -13.79 -23.90
C LYS A 25 -12.51 -13.11 -24.14
N CYS A 26 -12.51 -11.87 -24.65
CA CYS A 26 -11.29 -11.08 -24.85
C CYS A 26 -10.61 -10.75 -23.51
N LEU A 27 -11.38 -10.40 -22.48
CA LEU A 27 -10.86 -10.16 -21.14
C LEU A 27 -10.23 -11.46 -20.58
N ALA A 28 -10.91 -12.59 -20.70
CA ALA A 28 -10.39 -13.89 -20.26
C ALA A 28 -9.10 -14.28 -20.99
N LEU A 29 -9.06 -14.12 -22.32
CA LEU A 29 -7.84 -14.35 -23.11
C LEU A 29 -6.71 -13.40 -22.71
N TRP A 30 -7.00 -12.12 -22.51
CA TRP A 30 -6.03 -11.14 -22.03
C TRP A 30 -5.44 -11.56 -20.67
N PHE A 31 -6.30 -11.97 -19.73
CA PHE A 31 -5.85 -12.50 -18.43
C PHE A 31 -4.95 -13.72 -18.58
N VAL A 32 -5.30 -14.65 -19.46
CA VAL A 32 -4.49 -15.84 -19.74
C VAL A 32 -3.13 -15.43 -20.33
N PHE A 33 -3.12 -14.55 -21.34
CA PHE A 33 -1.89 -14.08 -21.97
C PHE A 33 -0.98 -13.31 -21.00
N GLU A 34 -1.54 -12.38 -20.21
CA GLU A 34 -0.79 -11.69 -19.17
C GLU A 34 -0.22 -12.69 -18.17
N LYS A 35 -1.04 -13.60 -17.66
CA LYS A 35 -0.59 -14.62 -16.70
C LYS A 35 0.59 -15.40 -17.26
N TYR A 36 0.50 -15.91 -18.49
CA TYR A 36 1.61 -16.67 -19.10
C TYR A 36 2.85 -15.81 -19.36
N TYR A 37 2.67 -14.59 -19.88
CA TYR A 37 3.78 -13.70 -20.18
C TYR A 37 4.57 -13.34 -18.91
N TYR A 38 3.87 -12.89 -17.86
CA TYR A 38 4.54 -12.52 -16.62
C TYR A 38 5.02 -13.71 -15.83
N SER A 39 4.28 -14.82 -15.80
CA SER A 39 4.79 -16.05 -15.16
C SER A 39 6.10 -16.48 -15.79
N GLY A 40 6.26 -16.34 -17.12
CA GLY A 40 7.53 -16.58 -17.78
C GLY A 40 8.66 -15.64 -17.32
N ILE A 41 8.39 -14.33 -17.20
CA ILE A 41 9.39 -13.36 -16.72
C ILE A 41 9.75 -13.60 -15.25
N LEU A 42 8.75 -13.74 -14.40
CA LEU A 42 8.87 -13.96 -12.95
C LEU A 42 9.61 -15.27 -12.65
N PHE A 43 9.28 -16.35 -13.38
CA PHE A 43 10.01 -17.61 -13.28
C PHE A 43 11.45 -17.48 -13.79
N LYS A 44 11.66 -16.89 -14.98
CA LYS A 44 12.99 -16.80 -15.58
C LYS A 44 13.96 -15.95 -14.74
N ARG A 45 13.50 -14.82 -14.19
CA ARG A 45 14.36 -13.89 -13.45
C ARG A 45 14.45 -14.20 -11.96
N TYR A 46 13.33 -14.56 -11.35
CA TYR A 46 13.22 -14.67 -9.89
C TYR A 46 12.89 -16.08 -9.41
N ARG A 47 12.75 -17.06 -10.32
CA ARG A 47 12.33 -18.43 -9.98
C ARG A 47 10.99 -18.46 -9.23
N ILE A 48 10.11 -17.51 -9.53
CA ILE A 48 8.78 -17.45 -8.92
C ILE A 48 7.84 -18.38 -9.69
N GLU A 49 7.22 -19.29 -8.96
CA GLU A 49 6.25 -20.28 -9.44
C GLU A 49 4.89 -20.12 -8.75
N ASP A 50 3.92 -20.96 -9.09
CA ASP A 50 2.59 -21.02 -8.47
C ASP A 50 1.83 -19.68 -8.44
N ILE A 51 2.05 -18.81 -9.43
CA ILE A 51 1.48 -17.46 -9.45
C ILE A 51 -0.05 -17.50 -9.55
N LYS A 52 -0.69 -16.90 -8.54
CA LYS A 52 -2.15 -16.80 -8.41
C LYS A 52 -2.54 -15.36 -8.14
N LEU A 53 -3.69 -14.97 -8.70
CA LEU A 53 -4.30 -13.69 -8.38
C LEU A 53 -4.63 -13.67 -6.89
N TYR A 54 -4.32 -12.56 -6.23
CA TYR A 54 -4.58 -12.42 -4.82
C TYR A 54 -5.61 -11.33 -4.60
N HIS A 55 -6.73 -11.73 -4.01
CA HIS A 55 -7.81 -10.83 -3.65
C HIS A 55 -7.82 -10.67 -2.14
N PHE A 56 -7.32 -9.53 -1.67
CA PHE A 56 -7.68 -9.09 -0.34
C PHE A 56 -9.14 -8.65 -0.34
N ARG A 57 -9.96 -9.18 0.56
CA ARG A 57 -11.27 -8.57 0.82
C ARG A 57 -11.04 -7.18 1.41
N GLY A 58 -11.45 -6.14 0.68
CA GLY A 58 -11.40 -4.75 1.14
C GLY A 58 -10.11 -3.96 0.85
N TRP A 59 -9.11 -4.55 0.18
CA TRP A 59 -7.86 -3.83 -0.16
C TRP A 59 -7.68 -3.80 -1.69
N HIS A 60 -7.96 -2.63 -2.27
CA HIS A 60 -8.00 -2.34 -3.70
C HIS A 60 -8.89 -3.31 -4.51
N ASN A 61 -9.23 -2.98 -5.76
CA ASN A 61 -10.12 -3.83 -6.58
C ASN A 61 -9.47 -5.17 -7.03
N GLY A 62 -8.39 -5.61 -6.39
CA GLY A 62 -7.80 -6.94 -6.52
C GLY A 62 -7.25 -7.32 -7.89
N THR A 63 -7.26 -6.43 -8.88
CA THR A 63 -6.82 -6.73 -10.26
C THR A 63 -5.31 -6.58 -10.47
N SER A 64 -4.57 -6.20 -9.45
CA SER A 64 -3.17 -5.78 -9.58
C SER A 64 -2.22 -6.43 -8.58
N THR A 65 -2.67 -7.44 -7.82
CA THR A 65 -1.80 -8.11 -6.85
C THR A 65 -1.86 -9.62 -7.00
N PHE A 66 -0.71 -10.26 -6.79
CA PHE A 66 -0.53 -11.70 -6.95
C PHE A 66 0.26 -12.26 -5.78
N ILE A 67 0.10 -13.55 -5.55
CA ILE A 67 0.99 -14.35 -4.72
C ILE A 67 1.67 -15.38 -5.60
N GLY A 68 2.90 -15.76 -5.23
CA GLY A 68 3.63 -16.86 -5.85
C GLY A 68 4.55 -17.52 -4.82
N LYS A 69 5.40 -18.44 -5.27
CA LYS A 69 6.44 -19.04 -4.45
C LYS A 69 7.82 -18.79 -5.04
N CYS A 70 8.78 -18.40 -4.21
CA CYS A 70 10.19 -18.33 -4.55
C CYS A 70 10.96 -19.21 -3.57
N GLN A 71 11.65 -20.24 -4.05
CA GLN A 71 12.39 -21.19 -3.20
C GLN A 71 11.53 -21.78 -2.08
N GLY A 72 10.28 -22.13 -2.39
CA GLY A 72 9.31 -22.68 -1.44
C GLY A 72 8.66 -21.66 -0.49
N LYS A 73 9.10 -20.40 -0.46
CA LYS A 73 8.50 -19.33 0.37
C LYS A 73 7.49 -18.51 -0.42
N ASN A 74 6.41 -18.09 0.23
CA ASN A 74 5.42 -17.22 -0.39
C ASN A 74 6.01 -15.82 -0.66
N VAL A 75 5.69 -15.26 -1.82
CA VAL A 75 6.03 -13.89 -2.20
C VAL A 75 4.77 -13.14 -2.60
N PHE A 76 4.75 -11.83 -2.32
CA PHE A 76 3.71 -10.91 -2.74
C PHE A 76 4.18 -10.09 -3.94
N ILE A 77 3.32 -9.88 -4.93
CA ILE A 77 3.67 -9.19 -6.17
C ILE A 77 2.64 -8.11 -6.41
N LYS A 78 3.06 -6.85 -6.32
CA LYS A 78 2.22 -5.69 -6.67
C LYS A 78 2.53 -5.25 -8.09
N ARG A 79 1.50 -5.03 -8.88
CA ARG A 79 1.59 -4.54 -10.26
C ARG A 79 1.06 -3.12 -10.33
N SER A 80 1.77 -2.25 -11.03
CA SER A 80 1.34 -0.89 -11.34
C SER A 80 1.61 -0.58 -12.81
N ILE A 81 0.73 0.21 -13.41
CA ILE A 81 0.96 0.78 -14.75
C ILE A 81 1.86 2.03 -14.70
N PHE A 82 2.19 2.47 -13.49
CA PHE A 82 2.98 3.67 -13.25
C PHE A 82 4.30 3.28 -12.61
N LYS A 83 5.41 3.64 -13.27
CA LYS A 83 6.75 3.35 -12.77
C LYS A 83 6.99 4.00 -11.39
N ASP A 84 6.61 5.26 -11.27
CA ASP A 84 6.85 6.08 -10.08
C ASP A 84 6.20 5.51 -8.82
N ALA A 85 5.13 4.74 -8.94
CA ALA A 85 4.52 4.04 -7.81
C ALA A 85 5.43 2.97 -7.23
N VAL A 86 5.96 2.11 -8.10
CA VAL A 86 6.87 1.04 -7.73
C VAL A 86 8.15 1.64 -7.16
N ASP A 87 8.71 2.63 -7.84
CA ASP A 87 9.91 3.33 -7.38
C ASP A 87 9.69 3.97 -6.00
N SER A 88 8.56 4.65 -5.80
CA SER A 88 8.23 5.30 -4.52
C SER A 88 8.15 4.30 -3.38
N GLU A 89 7.48 3.17 -3.60
CA GLU A 89 7.34 2.13 -2.58
C GLU A 89 8.72 1.59 -2.14
N ILE A 90 9.58 1.25 -3.09
CA ILE A 90 10.93 0.76 -2.83
C ILE A 90 11.77 1.82 -2.10
N ASN A 91 11.73 3.06 -2.58
CA ASN A 91 12.50 4.16 -2.01
C ASN A 91 12.06 4.46 -0.57
N CYS A 92 10.75 4.44 -0.30
CA CYS A 92 10.22 4.64 1.05
C CYS A 92 10.66 3.53 2.00
N ILE A 93 10.50 2.26 1.61
CA ILE A 93 10.90 1.11 2.44
C ILE A 93 12.40 1.16 2.75
N ASN A 94 13.24 1.36 1.73
CA ASN A 94 14.69 1.43 1.92
C ASN A 94 15.09 2.58 2.85
N ARG A 95 14.47 3.75 2.68
CA ARG A 95 14.77 4.93 3.50
C ARG A 95 14.28 4.77 4.95
N LEU A 96 13.08 4.22 5.17
CA LEU A 96 12.58 3.91 6.52
C LEU A 96 13.51 2.94 7.25
N ASN A 97 13.96 1.88 6.55
CA ASN A 97 14.91 0.92 7.11
C ASN A 97 16.26 1.59 7.47
N ALA A 98 16.77 2.48 6.62
CA ALA A 98 17.97 3.26 6.91
C ALA A 98 17.80 4.24 8.09
N CYS A 99 16.59 4.74 8.31
CA CYS A 99 16.23 5.57 9.47
C CYS A 99 15.97 4.76 10.75
N GLY A 100 16.09 3.43 10.71
CA GLY A 100 15.94 2.59 11.90
C GLY A 100 14.49 2.27 12.28
N SER A 101 13.57 2.22 11.30
CA SER A 101 12.16 1.89 11.53
C SER A 101 11.91 0.59 12.28
N LYS A 102 12.82 -0.39 12.19
CA LYS A 102 12.74 -1.70 12.85
C LYS A 102 12.62 -1.66 14.38
N LYS A 103 12.94 -0.52 15.01
CA LYS A 103 12.69 -0.31 16.44
C LYS A 103 11.19 -0.20 16.76
N PHE A 104 10.38 0.18 15.78
CA PHE A 104 8.97 0.52 15.94
C PHE A 104 8.05 -0.42 15.14
N PHE A 105 8.44 -0.76 13.90
CA PHE A 105 7.69 -1.62 13.00
C PHE A 105 8.57 -2.27 11.94
N GLU A 106 8.08 -3.35 11.35
CA GLU A 106 8.70 -4.05 10.23
C GLU A 106 8.09 -3.64 8.89
N THR A 107 8.87 -3.79 7.82
CA THR A 107 8.40 -3.65 6.43
C THR A 107 8.57 -4.97 5.69
N CYS A 108 7.94 -5.13 4.53
CA CYS A 108 8.24 -6.25 3.67
C CYS A 108 9.65 -6.14 3.07
N GLU A 109 10.32 -7.27 2.89
CA GLU A 109 11.59 -7.32 2.19
C GLU A 109 11.35 -7.16 0.68
N ILE A 110 12.04 -6.22 0.03
CA ILE A 110 12.02 -6.10 -1.42
C ILE A 110 12.92 -7.16 -2.04
N LEU A 111 12.31 -8.15 -2.69
CA LEU A 111 13.01 -9.27 -3.33
C LEU A 111 13.37 -8.99 -4.79
N GLY A 112 12.66 -8.05 -5.44
CA GLY A 112 12.92 -7.73 -6.84
C GLY A 112 11.94 -6.73 -7.43
N THR A 113 12.28 -6.25 -8.63
CA THR A 113 11.51 -5.25 -9.35
C THR A 113 11.52 -5.54 -10.84
N ILE A 114 10.43 -5.24 -11.52
CA ILE A 114 10.32 -5.38 -12.98
C ILE A 114 9.80 -4.06 -13.53
N HIS A 115 10.52 -3.50 -14.52
CA HIS A 115 10.00 -2.42 -15.34
C HIS A 115 10.05 -2.86 -16.81
N SER A 116 8.89 -3.12 -17.40
CA SER A 116 8.79 -3.63 -18.77
C SER A 116 7.64 -2.95 -19.51
N GLY A 117 7.95 -1.94 -20.32
CA GLY A 117 6.94 -1.16 -21.05
C GLY A 117 6.03 -0.40 -20.09
N ARG A 118 4.72 -0.62 -20.18
CA ARG A 118 3.69 0.03 -19.33
C ARG A 118 3.42 -0.71 -18.02
N GLN A 119 4.23 -1.69 -17.68
CA GLN A 119 3.92 -2.64 -16.62
C GLN A 119 5.13 -2.71 -15.70
N HIS A 120 4.88 -2.34 -14.46
CA HIS A 120 5.87 -2.26 -13.41
C HIS A 120 5.43 -3.15 -12.25
N MET A 121 6.37 -3.82 -11.62
CA MET A 121 6.10 -4.71 -10.50
C MET A 121 7.14 -4.55 -9.41
N VAL A 122 6.69 -4.65 -8.17
CA VAL A 122 7.53 -4.91 -7.00
C VAL A 122 7.19 -6.29 -6.47
N ILE A 123 8.24 -7.04 -6.13
CA ILE A 123 8.17 -8.37 -5.55
C ILE A 123 8.66 -8.24 -4.11
N GLU A 124 7.81 -8.66 -3.18
CA GLU A 124 7.98 -8.48 -1.74
C GLU A 124 7.91 -9.83 -1.02
N SER A 125 8.56 -9.95 0.13
CA SER A 125 8.30 -11.05 1.05
C SER A 125 6.82 -11.06 1.44
N PHE A 126 6.18 -12.22 1.40
CA PHE A 126 4.81 -12.33 1.89
C PHE A 126 4.78 -12.27 3.42
N ILE A 127 3.93 -11.39 3.98
CA ILE A 127 3.75 -11.27 5.43
C ILE A 127 2.74 -12.32 5.89
N GLU A 128 3.20 -13.30 6.67
CA GLU A 128 2.34 -14.30 7.32
C GLU A 128 1.64 -13.69 8.53
N GLY A 129 0.58 -12.92 8.28
CA GLY A 129 -0.17 -12.24 9.33
C GLY A 129 -1.59 -11.90 8.93
N VAL A 130 -2.27 -11.15 9.80
CA VAL A 130 -3.61 -10.61 9.55
C VAL A 130 -3.53 -9.09 9.55
N SER A 131 -4.33 -8.44 8.71
CA SER A 131 -4.44 -6.98 8.80
C SER A 131 -5.11 -6.58 10.11
N LEU A 132 -4.73 -5.43 10.65
CA LEU A 132 -5.32 -4.88 11.85
C LEU A 132 -6.83 -4.68 11.65
N ALA A 133 -7.26 -4.23 10.46
CA ALA A 133 -8.68 -4.12 10.10
C ALA A 133 -9.46 -5.42 10.34
N SER A 134 -8.88 -6.58 10.00
CA SER A 134 -9.51 -7.89 10.22
C SER A 134 -9.38 -8.39 11.65
N ALA A 135 -8.32 -8.01 12.37
CA ALA A 135 -8.10 -8.44 13.75
C ALA A 135 -8.93 -7.65 14.78
N LEU A 136 -9.17 -6.35 14.53
CA LEU A 136 -9.87 -5.44 15.45
C LEU A 136 -11.16 -6.01 16.07
N PRO A 137 -12.09 -6.66 15.32
CA PRO A 137 -13.31 -7.21 15.90
C PRO A 137 -13.09 -8.36 16.90
N THR A 138 -11.91 -8.98 16.90
CA THR A 138 -11.58 -10.15 17.73
C THR A 138 -10.60 -9.85 18.86
N LEU A 139 -9.99 -8.67 18.88
CA LEU A 139 -9.02 -8.28 19.88
C LEU A 139 -9.71 -7.77 21.16
N SER A 140 -9.06 -7.98 22.30
CA SER A 140 -9.53 -7.41 23.57
C SER A 140 -9.30 -5.89 23.61
N GLY A 141 -10.01 -5.17 24.49
CA GLY A 141 -9.79 -3.74 24.68
C GLY A 141 -8.36 -3.40 25.13
N GLU A 142 -7.74 -4.28 25.92
CA GLU A 142 -6.34 -4.15 26.35
C GLU A 142 -5.38 -4.32 25.17
N ASP A 143 -5.57 -5.34 24.33
CA ASP A 143 -4.76 -5.56 23.14
C ASP A 143 -4.86 -4.39 22.16
N ILE A 144 -6.08 -3.89 21.92
CA ILE A 144 -6.30 -2.73 21.05
C ILE A 144 -5.57 -1.52 21.64
N SER A 145 -5.68 -1.28 22.94
CA SER A 145 -4.99 -0.17 23.62
C SER A 145 -3.47 -0.28 23.47
N GLY A 146 -2.90 -1.47 23.68
CA GLY A 146 -1.47 -1.73 23.50
C GLY A 146 -1.00 -1.54 22.05
N ILE A 147 -1.81 -1.91 21.07
CA ILE A 147 -1.52 -1.65 19.65
C ILE A 147 -1.56 -0.14 19.36
N MET A 148 -2.57 0.58 19.86
CA MET A 148 -2.67 2.03 19.64
C MET A 148 -1.49 2.79 20.25
N LEU A 149 -0.98 2.36 21.41
CA LEU A 149 0.27 2.90 21.97
C LEU A 149 1.45 2.73 21.02
N LYS A 150 1.67 1.51 20.49
CA LYS A 150 2.74 1.27 19.52
C LYS A 150 2.57 2.11 18.25
N LEU A 151 1.34 2.32 17.80
CA LEU A 151 1.06 3.19 16.64
C LEU A 151 1.36 4.67 16.94
N CYS A 152 1.19 5.13 18.19
CA CYS A 152 1.64 6.47 18.59
C CYS A 152 3.15 6.62 18.45
N ASP A 153 3.93 5.63 18.90
CA ASP A 153 5.39 5.64 18.77
C ASP A 153 5.82 5.69 17.29
N ILE A 154 5.11 4.94 16.43
CA ILE A 154 5.33 4.93 14.97
C ILE A 154 5.07 6.31 14.36
N VAL A 155 3.94 6.95 14.70
CA VAL A 155 3.61 8.29 14.20
C VAL A 155 4.60 9.34 14.73
N GLU A 156 5.07 9.20 15.96
CA GLU A 156 6.13 10.05 16.49
C GLU A 156 7.41 9.92 15.67
N PHE A 157 7.88 8.69 15.44
CA PHE A 157 9.00 8.41 14.55
C PHE A 157 8.80 9.01 13.16
N PHE A 158 7.61 8.89 12.56
CA PHE A 158 7.31 9.51 11.27
C PHE A 158 7.49 11.03 11.28
N ARG A 159 7.06 11.72 12.34
CA ARG A 159 7.24 13.18 12.48
C ARG A 159 8.70 13.58 12.62
N GLU A 160 9.50 12.77 13.32
CA GLU A 160 10.94 13.01 13.50
C GLU A 160 11.68 12.94 12.17
N ILE A 161 11.42 11.90 11.38
CA ILE A 161 12.10 11.68 10.09
C ILE A 161 11.43 12.41 8.92
N LYS A 162 10.41 13.25 9.19
CA LYS A 162 9.65 13.99 8.18
C LYS A 162 9.03 13.06 7.13
N PHE A 163 8.45 11.96 7.57
CA PHE A 163 7.75 10.99 6.74
C PHE A 163 6.24 11.08 6.93
N ILE A 164 5.49 10.83 5.86
CA ILE A 164 4.04 10.67 5.89
C ILE A 164 3.71 9.43 5.03
N HIS A 165 3.02 8.47 5.61
CA HIS A 165 2.55 7.27 4.93
C HIS A 165 1.45 7.58 3.92
N CYS A 166 0.59 8.56 4.24
CA CYS A 166 -0.53 9.05 3.43
C CYS A 166 -1.76 8.15 3.34
N ASP A 167 -1.62 6.87 3.71
CA ASP A 167 -2.72 5.90 3.75
C ASP A 167 -2.64 5.07 5.03
N PHE A 168 -2.34 5.74 6.15
CA PHE A 168 -2.19 5.12 7.47
C PHE A 168 -3.55 4.67 8.01
N THR A 169 -3.91 3.42 7.72
CA THR A 169 -5.21 2.82 8.08
C THR A 169 -5.02 1.40 8.62
N PRO A 170 -6.02 0.84 9.34
CA PRO A 170 -5.94 -0.54 9.81
C PRO A 170 -5.78 -1.58 8.68
N GLY A 171 -6.14 -1.24 7.43
CA GLY A 171 -5.97 -2.14 6.29
C GLY A 171 -4.51 -2.30 5.86
N ASN A 172 -3.68 -1.28 6.11
CA ASN A 172 -2.28 -1.22 5.74
C ASN A 172 -1.33 -1.50 6.92
N ILE A 173 -1.87 -2.01 8.03
CA ILE A 173 -1.13 -2.44 9.21
C ILE A 173 -1.37 -3.93 9.39
N PHE A 174 -0.33 -4.73 9.52
CA PHE A 174 -0.42 -6.18 9.73
C PHE A 174 0.13 -6.58 11.09
N LEU A 175 -0.49 -7.58 11.70
CA LEU A 175 -0.04 -8.25 12.90
C LEU A 175 0.56 -9.59 12.51
N SER A 176 1.85 -9.79 12.78
CA SER A 176 2.53 -11.06 12.55
C SER A 176 3.57 -11.30 13.63
N ARG A 177 3.47 -12.46 14.29
CA ARG A 177 4.46 -12.92 15.29
C ARG A 177 4.82 -11.87 16.35
N GLY A 178 3.82 -11.10 16.81
CA GLY A 178 3.98 -10.06 17.83
C GLY A 178 4.52 -8.70 17.33
N ALA A 179 4.87 -8.60 16.05
CA ALA A 179 5.33 -7.36 15.41
C ALA A 179 4.22 -6.71 14.57
N LEU A 180 4.33 -5.38 14.43
CA LEU A 180 3.55 -4.59 13.48
C LEU A 180 4.31 -4.50 12.17
N TYR A 181 3.62 -4.77 11.07
CA TYR A 181 4.11 -4.56 9.72
C TYR A 181 3.34 -3.44 9.05
N LEU A 182 4.03 -2.50 8.43
CA LEU A 182 3.42 -1.48 7.59
C LEU A 182 3.62 -1.81 6.11
N ILE A 183 2.59 -1.56 5.30
CA ILE A 183 2.57 -1.87 3.87
C ILE A 183 1.91 -0.75 3.07
N ASP A 184 2.01 -0.82 1.74
CA ASP A 184 1.35 0.08 0.79
C ASP A 184 1.93 1.50 0.83
N PHE A 185 3.22 1.59 0.48
CA PHE A 185 3.98 2.84 0.47
C PHE A 185 3.87 3.59 -0.87
N GLU A 186 2.92 3.22 -1.74
CA GLU A 186 2.79 3.77 -3.09
C GLU A 186 2.59 5.30 -3.09
N PHE A 187 1.88 5.81 -2.08
CA PHE A 187 1.57 7.23 -1.92
C PHE A 187 2.34 7.91 -0.79
N SER A 188 3.17 7.17 -0.07
CA SER A 188 3.97 7.71 1.02
C SER A 188 5.01 8.70 0.51
N THR A 189 5.42 9.62 1.36
CA THR A 189 6.40 10.65 0.99
C THR A 189 7.19 11.08 2.20
N PHE A 190 8.42 11.49 1.96
CA PHE A 190 9.15 12.33 2.89
C PHE A 190 8.85 13.80 2.54
N THR A 191 8.75 14.65 3.56
CA THR A 191 8.43 16.08 3.43
C THR A 191 9.66 16.97 3.40
N ASP A 192 10.86 16.39 3.39
CA ASP A 192 12.03 17.11 2.96
C ASP A 192 11.98 17.39 1.44
N GLN A 193 12.45 18.57 1.04
CA GLN A 193 12.20 19.12 -0.29
C GLN A 193 12.75 18.28 -1.46
N SER A 194 13.65 17.34 -1.20
CA SER A 194 14.35 16.56 -2.23
C SER A 194 13.62 15.26 -2.63
N THR A 195 12.66 14.77 -1.85
CA THR A 195 12.09 13.43 -2.05
C THR A 195 10.57 13.38 -2.06
N TYR A 196 9.95 14.48 -2.47
CA TYR A 196 8.49 14.53 -2.61
C TYR A 196 8.01 13.49 -3.64
N ASN A 197 7.00 12.71 -3.24
CA ASN A 197 6.41 11.70 -4.11
C ASN A 197 5.66 12.36 -5.29
N LYS A 198 6.26 12.30 -6.49
CA LYS A 198 5.68 12.86 -7.72
C LYS A 198 4.32 12.28 -8.06
N ARG A 199 4.09 11.00 -7.75
CA ARG A 199 2.80 10.35 -7.99
C ARG A 199 1.72 10.99 -7.12
N LEU A 200 2.00 11.21 -5.83
CA LEU A 200 1.06 11.87 -4.92
C LEU A 200 0.63 13.24 -5.46
N LEU A 201 1.57 14.02 -5.99
CA LEU A 201 1.31 15.32 -6.61
C LEU A 201 0.48 15.23 -7.90
N SER A 202 0.63 14.14 -8.66
CA SER A 202 -0.13 13.91 -9.90
C SER A 202 -1.57 13.44 -9.69
N LEU A 203 -1.95 13.08 -8.46
CA LEU A 203 -3.28 12.54 -8.19
C LEU A 203 -4.37 13.60 -8.35
N PRO A 204 -5.54 13.23 -8.91
CA PRO A 204 -6.72 14.07 -8.84
C PRO A 204 -7.09 14.38 -7.39
N ARG A 205 -7.59 15.60 -7.13
CA ARG A 205 -7.97 16.05 -5.77
C ARG A 205 -8.94 15.08 -5.08
N GLU A 206 -9.88 14.51 -5.81
CA GLU A 206 -10.83 13.54 -5.26
C GLU A 206 -10.15 12.24 -4.83
N LYS A 207 -9.10 11.81 -5.54
CA LYS A 207 -8.30 10.67 -5.13
C LYS A 207 -7.50 10.98 -3.87
N ILE A 208 -6.91 12.17 -3.78
CA ILE A 208 -6.20 12.64 -2.56
C ILE A 208 -7.13 12.64 -1.35
N LYS A 209 -8.33 13.22 -1.49
CA LYS A 209 -9.36 13.21 -0.42
C LYS A 209 -9.80 11.80 -0.01
N SER A 210 -9.69 10.82 -0.91
CA SER A 210 -10.06 9.43 -0.64
C SER A 210 -8.97 8.61 0.06
N LEU A 211 -7.71 9.07 0.04
CA LEU A 211 -6.63 8.42 0.79
C LEU A 211 -6.95 8.43 2.27
N GLY A 212 -6.61 7.36 3.00
CA GLY A 212 -6.99 7.16 4.39
C GLY A 212 -8.47 6.84 4.64
N GLY A 213 -9.32 6.92 3.60
CA GLY A 213 -10.74 6.59 3.67
C GLY A 213 -11.49 7.37 4.75
N VAL A 214 -12.06 6.65 5.74
CA VAL A 214 -12.80 7.27 6.85
C VAL A 214 -11.89 7.87 7.93
N TYR A 215 -10.58 7.64 7.85
CA TYR A 215 -9.60 8.12 8.83
C TYR A 215 -8.91 9.42 8.39
N SER A 216 -9.12 9.88 7.15
CA SER A 216 -8.44 11.07 6.63
C SER A 216 -9.16 12.38 6.89
N LEU A 217 -8.42 13.47 6.71
CA LEU A 217 -8.95 14.83 6.75
C LEU A 217 -9.75 15.13 5.47
N ARG A 218 -11.02 15.52 5.63
CA ARG A 218 -11.96 15.73 4.51
C ARG A 218 -11.62 16.89 3.56
N ASN A 219 -10.62 17.71 3.88
CA ASN A 219 -10.23 18.88 3.10
C ASN A 219 -9.08 18.61 2.08
N GLY A 220 -8.60 17.37 1.99
CA GLY A 220 -7.47 16.99 1.12
C GLY A 220 -6.10 17.30 1.73
N MET A 221 -6.07 17.63 3.02
CA MET A 221 -4.86 17.59 3.83
C MET A 221 -4.59 16.14 4.25
N ILE A 222 -3.32 15.76 4.37
CA ILE A 222 -2.92 14.42 4.77
C ILE A 222 -2.09 14.55 6.04
N ASP A 223 -2.44 13.77 7.06
CA ASP A 223 -1.75 13.72 8.36
C ASP A 223 -2.00 12.35 9.02
N ASP A 224 -0.93 11.59 9.24
CA ASP A 224 -1.02 10.28 9.87
C ASP A 224 -1.39 10.37 11.36
N SER A 225 -1.06 11.47 12.04
CA SER A 225 -1.47 11.72 13.43
C SER A 225 -2.97 11.88 13.54
N TYR A 226 -3.57 12.60 12.59
CA TYR A 226 -5.03 12.70 12.51
C TYR A 226 -5.66 11.33 12.22
N SER A 227 -5.07 10.58 11.29
CA SER A 227 -5.54 9.24 10.94
C SER A 227 -5.54 8.31 12.16
N LEU A 228 -4.48 8.37 12.98
CA LEU A 228 -4.39 7.63 14.23
C LEU A 228 -5.41 8.09 15.27
N VAL A 229 -5.64 9.40 15.42
CA VAL A 229 -6.71 9.92 16.31
C VAL A 229 -8.08 9.39 15.90
N GLN A 230 -8.38 9.33 14.60
CA GLN A 230 -9.62 8.73 14.11
C GLN A 230 -9.71 7.23 14.40
N MET A 231 -8.59 6.50 14.25
CA MET A 231 -8.52 5.08 14.63
C MET A 231 -8.79 4.87 16.13
N ILE A 232 -8.14 5.65 16.99
CA ILE A 232 -8.30 5.58 18.45
C ILE A 232 -9.75 5.89 18.84
N ASN A 233 -10.32 7.00 18.36
CA ASN A 233 -11.70 7.36 18.68
C ASN A 233 -12.71 6.28 18.29
N ARG A 234 -12.45 5.59 17.18
CA ARG A 234 -13.35 4.56 16.65
C ARG A 234 -13.22 3.22 17.37
N HIS A 235 -11.99 2.82 17.68
CA HIS A 235 -11.70 1.44 18.11
C HIS A 235 -11.25 1.34 19.57
N CYS A 236 -10.87 2.44 20.20
CA CYS A 236 -10.39 2.49 21.58
C CYS A 236 -10.78 3.81 22.27
N PRO A 237 -12.08 4.13 22.43
CA PRO A 237 -12.53 5.44 22.93
C PRO A 237 -12.04 5.77 24.35
N SER A 238 -11.76 4.75 25.17
CA SER A 238 -11.18 4.91 26.52
C SER A 238 -9.71 5.35 26.52
N PHE A 239 -9.02 5.33 25.37
CA PHE A 239 -7.59 5.63 25.27
C PHE A 239 -7.23 7.02 25.81
N SER A 240 -8.07 8.03 25.54
CA SER A 240 -7.83 9.41 26.00
C SER A 240 -7.84 9.57 27.52
N VAL A 241 -8.52 8.65 28.22
CA VAL A 241 -8.55 8.60 29.69
C VAL A 241 -7.39 7.76 30.22
N LEU A 242 -7.15 6.60 29.62
CA LEU A 242 -6.12 5.64 30.07
C LEU A 242 -4.69 6.15 29.80
N HIS A 243 -4.47 6.82 28.68
CA HIS A 243 -3.17 7.27 28.19
C HIS A 243 -3.17 8.78 27.92
N LYS A 244 -3.62 9.55 28.90
CA LYS A 244 -3.89 10.99 28.77
C LYS A 244 -2.73 11.77 28.18
N ASP A 245 -1.50 11.54 28.64
CA ASP A 245 -0.34 12.31 28.20
C ASP A 245 0.03 12.00 26.74
N VAL A 246 -0.03 10.72 26.37
CA VAL A 246 0.18 10.27 24.97
C VAL A 246 -0.90 10.85 24.07
N TRP A 247 -2.16 10.84 24.51
CA TRP A 247 -3.28 11.42 23.78
C TRP A 247 -3.11 12.93 23.53
N ILE A 248 -2.67 13.68 24.55
CA ILE A 248 -2.39 15.12 24.43
C ILE A 248 -1.25 15.35 23.43
N SER A 249 -0.13 14.61 23.55
CA SER A 249 1.01 14.71 22.65
C SER A 249 0.64 14.42 21.18
N LEU A 250 -0.17 13.39 20.96
CA LEU A 250 -0.66 13.03 19.63
C LEU A 250 -1.52 14.15 19.02
N ASN A 251 -2.47 14.70 19.77
CA ASN A 251 -3.34 15.78 19.30
C ASN A 251 -2.55 17.08 19.02
N LEU A 252 -1.58 17.42 19.87
CA LEU A 252 -0.65 18.52 19.62
C LEU A 252 0.25 18.28 18.40
N GLY A 253 0.31 17.04 17.90
CA GLY A 253 1.01 16.64 16.69
C GLY A 253 0.26 16.92 15.40
N ILE A 254 -1.06 17.03 15.46
CA ILE A 254 -1.91 17.24 14.29
C ILE A 254 -1.50 18.55 13.61
N GLN A 255 -1.45 18.53 12.29
CA GLN A 255 -1.00 19.57 11.36
C GLN A 255 0.49 19.92 11.41
N LYS A 256 1.26 19.44 12.39
CA LYS A 256 2.72 19.71 12.44
C LYS A 256 3.51 19.03 11.34
N ASN A 257 3.04 17.87 10.87
CA ASN A 257 3.62 17.12 9.76
C ASN A 257 2.55 16.83 8.71
N SER A 258 1.63 17.77 8.49
CA SER A 258 0.62 17.62 7.44
C SER A 258 1.13 18.12 6.10
N ILE A 259 0.62 17.52 5.02
CA ILE A 259 0.77 18.04 3.67
C ILE A 259 -0.57 18.39 3.08
N THR A 260 -0.62 19.51 2.37
CA THR A 260 -1.68 19.78 1.40
C THR A 260 -1.04 19.63 0.03
N PRO A 261 -1.36 18.57 -0.74
CA PRO A 261 -0.74 18.34 -2.05
C PRO A 261 -1.04 19.40 -3.14
N LYS A 262 -1.36 20.67 -2.79
CA LYS A 262 -1.60 21.76 -3.75
C LYS A 262 -0.99 23.10 -3.34
N ALA A 263 0.09 23.45 -4.02
CA ALA A 263 0.30 24.73 -4.73
C ALA A 263 1.46 24.57 -5.75
N ILE A 264 1.33 23.66 -6.71
CA ILE A 264 2.11 23.71 -7.95
C ILE A 264 1.08 23.66 -9.07
N GLN A 265 0.58 24.85 -9.44
CA GLN A 265 0.09 25.09 -10.80
C GLN A 265 1.30 25.44 -11.65
#